data_AF-A0A352S8U5-F1
#
_entry.id   AF-A0A352S8U5-F1
#
_cell.length_a   1.000
_cell.length_b   1.000
_cell.length_c   1.000
_cell.angle_alpha   90.00
_cell.angle_beta   90.00
_cell.angle_gamma   90.00
#
_symmetry.space_group_name_H-M   'P 1'
#
loop_
_entity.id
_entity.type
_entity.pdbx_description
1 polymer ?
#
loop_
_entity_poly.entity_id
_entity_poly.type
_entity_poly.pdbx_seq_one_letter_code
_entity_poly.pdbx_strand_id
1 'polypeptide(L)' 'GDTPAPELALTLAKKIAGNAPLSNYAIVSAISRIADMSATDGLFTEGLVMAMIQQGDDVQERLGEFVNKKAHKVQLNA' A
#
# COMPACT_ATOMS: atom_id res chain seq x y z
N GLY A 1 15.57 11.50 14.04
CA GLY A 1 16.54 10.82 13.17
C GLY A 1 17.45 9.99 14.03
N ASP A 2 16.89 9.15 14.91
CA ASP A 2 17.61 8.64 16.08
C ASP A 2 17.34 7.16 16.34
N THR A 3 16.68 6.46 15.40
CA THR A 3 16.44 5.01 15.50
C THR A 3 17.58 4.27 14.80
N PRO A 4 18.28 3.33 15.48
CA PRO A 4 19.28 2.48 14.85
C PRO A 4 18.72 1.78 13.60
N ALA A 5 19.51 1.74 12.52
CA ALA A 5 19.13 1.13 11.25
C ALA A 5 18.44 -0.26 11.35
N PRO A 6 18.90 -1.22 12.19
CA PRO A 6 18.20 -2.51 12.33
C PRO A 6 16.85 -2.41 13.03
N GLU A 7 16.68 -1.53 14.01
CA GLU A 7 15.39 -1.31 14.69
C GLU A 7 14.38 -0.63 13.77
N LEU A 8 14.86 0.34 12.98
CA LEU A 8 14.05 0.97 11.94
C LEU A 8 13.60 -0.04 10.89
N ALA A 9 14.51 -0.90 10.42
CA ALA A 9 14.19 -1.96 9.45
C ALA A 9 13.12 -2.92 9.98
N LEU A 10 13.25 -3.39 11.22
CA LEU A 10 12.24 -4.27 11.86
C LEU A 10 10.90 -3.56 12.05
N THR A 11 10.91 -2.28 12.41
CA THR A 11 9.69 -1.48 12.54
C THR A 11 8.96 -1.34 11.21
N LEU A 12 9.69 -1.06 10.13
CA LEU A 12 9.14 -0.99 8.78
C LEU A 12 8.62 -2.35 8.32
N ALA A 13 9.35 -3.43 8.56
CA ALA A 13 8.92 -4.78 8.19
C ALA A 13 7.59 -5.16 8.88
N LYS A 14 7.46 -4.88 10.18
CA LYS A 14 6.22 -5.10 10.93
C LYS A 14 5.06 -4.29 10.36
N LYS A 15 5.31 -3.03 9.98
CA LYS A 15 4.29 -2.17 9.35
C LYS A 15 3.86 -2.72 7.99
N ILE A 16 4.80 -3.10 7.14
CA ILE A 16 4.54 -3.64 5.79
C ILE A 16 3.80 -4.98 5.85
N ALA A 17 4.05 -5.79 6.88
CA ALA A 17 3.34 -7.04 7.11
C ALA A 17 1.83 -6.85 7.40
N GLY A 18 1.39 -5.65 7.80
CA GLY A 18 -0.03 -5.31 7.98
C GLY A 18 -0.74 -4.80 6.72
N ASN A 19 -0.03 -4.66 5.60
CA ASN A 19 -0.64 -4.27 4.33
C ASN A 19 -1.38 -5.46 3.70
N ALA A 20 -2.37 -5.16 2.86
CA ALA A 20 -2.99 -6.19 2.01
C ALA A 20 -1.90 -6.85 1.14
N PRO A 21 -1.80 -8.19 1.08
CA PRO A 21 -0.76 -8.89 0.31
C PRO A 21 -0.71 -8.46 -1.15
N LEU A 22 -1.87 -8.24 -1.77
CA LEU A 22 -1.98 -7.81 -3.15
C LEU A 22 -1.46 -6.38 -3.36
N SER A 23 -1.65 -5.48 -2.39
CA SER A 23 -1.06 -4.14 -2.43
C SER A 23 0.48 -4.19 -2.36
N ASN A 24 1.05 -5.03 -1.48
CA ASN A 24 2.50 -5.20 -1.42
C ASN A 24 3.06 -5.74 -2.74
N TYR A 25 2.41 -6.75 -3.32
CA TYR A 25 2.80 -7.30 -4.61
C TYR A 25 2.78 -6.26 -5.73
N ALA A 26 1.70 -5.47 -5.83
CA ALA A 26 1.56 -4.44 -6.84
C ALA A 26 2.62 -3.33 -6.68
N ILE A 27 2.85 -2.86 -5.44
CA ILE A 27 3.87 -1.84 -5.15
C ILE A 27 5.25 -2.32 -5.59
N VAL A 28 5.64 -3.54 -5.21
CA VAL A 28 6.98 -4.07 -5.50
C VAL A 28 7.17 -4.41 -6.97
N SER A 29 6.13 -4.91 -7.65
CA SER A 29 6.25 -5.40 -9.03
C SER A 29 5.93 -4.36 -10.10
N ALA A 30 5.06 -3.39 -9.82
CA ALA A 30 4.54 -2.45 -10.81
C ALA A 30 5.25 -1.09 -10.78
N ILE A 31 5.58 -0.54 -9.60
CA ILE A 31 6.09 0.84 -9.48
C ILE A 31 7.36 1.05 -10.31
N SER A 32 8.34 0.16 -10.23
CA SER A 32 9.58 0.29 -11.00
C SER A 32 9.33 0.26 -12.51
N ARG A 33 8.34 -0.51 -12.97
CA ARG A 33 8.00 -0.62 -14.39
C ARG A 33 7.20 0.58 -14.88
N ILE A 34 6.31 1.11 -14.05
CA ILE A 34 5.50 2.31 -14.35
C ILE A 34 6.39 3.55 -14.44
N ALA A 35 7.44 3.64 -13.61
CA ALA A 35 8.38 4.77 -13.63
C ALA A 35 9.14 4.92 -14.96
N ASP A 36 9.34 3.82 -15.70
CA ASP A 36 10.00 3.82 -17.00
C ASP A 36 9.05 4.14 -18.17
N MET A 37 7.75 4.28 -17.92
CA MET A 37 6.73 4.55 -18.95
C MET A 37 6.60 6.04 -19.26
N SER A 38 6.02 6.35 -20.42
CA SER A 38 5.50 7.70 -20.68
C SER A 38 4.43 8.05 -19.64
N ALA A 39 4.22 9.33 -19.34
CA ALA A 39 3.24 9.74 -18.33
C ALA A 39 1.82 9.20 -18.62
N THR A 40 1.43 9.17 -19.90
CA THR A 40 0.11 8.67 -20.33
C THR A 40 -0.01 7.16 -20.15
N ASP A 41 1.01 6.40 -20.52
CA ASP A 41 1.00 4.93 -20.39
C ASP A 41 1.14 4.49 -18.93
N GLY A 42 1.89 5.26 -18.13
CA GLY A 42 2.01 5.08 -16.70
C GLY A 42 0.66 5.23 -16.00
N LEU A 43 -0.08 6.31 -16.28
CA LEU A 43 -1.42 6.52 -15.73
C LEU A 43 -2.40 5.42 -16.14
N PHE A 44 -2.34 4.95 -17.39
CA PHE A 44 -3.16 3.83 -17.85
C PHE A 44 -2.85 2.54 -17.07
N THR A 45 -1.55 2.22 -16.92
CA THR A 45 -1.10 1.05 -16.18
C THR A 45 -1.44 1.13 -14.69
N GLU A 46 -1.29 2.30 -14.07
CA GLU A 46 -1.74 2.55 -12.69
C GLU A 46 -3.24 2.28 -12.53
N GLY A 47 -4.06 2.74 -13.47
CA GLY A 47 -5.50 2.49 -13.47
C GLY A 47 -5.85 0.99 -13.51
N LEU A 48 -5.18 0.22 -14.37
CA LEU A 48 -5.37 -1.24 -14.46
C LEU A 48 -4.96 -1.96 -13.18
N VAL A 49 -3.80 -1.61 -12.63
CA VAL A 49 -3.27 -2.19 -11.39
C VAL A 49 -4.22 -1.88 -10.22
N MET A 50 -4.74 -0.64 -10.13
CA MET A 50 -5.70 -0.27 -9.11
C MET A 50 -7.03 -1.00 -9.25
N ALA A 51 -7.55 -1.14 -10.47
CA ALA A 51 -8.79 -1.87 -10.73
C ALA A 51 -8.68 -3.36 -10.30
N MET A 52 -7.50 -3.97 -10.49
CA MET A 52 -7.22 -5.32 -10.02
C MET A 52 -7.18 -5.39 -8.48
N ILE A 53 -6.43 -4.50 -7.83
CA ILE A 53 -6.25 -4.52 -6.36
C ILE A 53 -7.57 -4.30 -5.64
N GLN A 54 -8.40 -3.38 -6.13
CA GLN A 54 -9.67 -3.05 -5.49
C GLN A 54 -10.64 -4.23 -5.45
N GLN A 55 -10.52 -5.22 -6.32
CA GLN A 55 -11.42 -6.38 -6.29
C GLN A 55 -11.11 -7.39 -5.17
N GLY A 56 -10.01 -7.22 -4.43
CA GLY A 56 -9.70 -8.09 -3.29
C GLY A 56 -10.70 -7.92 -2.14
N ASP A 57 -11.20 -9.03 -1.60
CA ASP A 57 -12.15 -9.03 -0.48
C ASP A 57 -11.61 -8.28 0.75
N ASP A 58 -10.31 -8.43 1.03
CA ASP A 58 -9.59 -7.75 2.12
C ASP A 58 -9.52 -6.23 1.92
N VAL A 59 -9.37 -5.77 0.68
CA VAL A 59 -9.37 -4.34 0.33
C VAL A 59 -10.76 -3.75 0.49
N GLN A 60 -11.79 -4.45 0.04
CA GLN A 60 -13.18 -4.02 0.17
C GLN A 60 -13.62 -3.94 1.63
N GLU A 61 -13.27 -4.94 2.44
CA GLU A 61 -13.56 -4.93 3.87
C GLU A 61 -12.88 -3.74 4.56
N ARG A 62 -11.58 -3.53 4.35
CA ARG A 62 -10.82 -2.42 4.95
C ARG A 62 -11.34 -1.05 4.50
N LEU A 63 -11.72 -0.91 3.23
CA LEU A 63 -12.33 0.31 2.71
C LEU A 63 -13.70 0.56 3.36
N GLY A 64 -14.50 -0.49 3.53
CA GLY A 64 -15.77 -0.46 4.25
C GLY A 64 -15.60 -0.08 5.72
N GLU A 65 -14.64 -0.66 6.43
CA GLU A 65 -14.32 -0.30 7.81
C GLU A 65 -13.88 1.17 7.93
N PHE A 66 -13.09 1.66 6.97
CA PHE A 66 -12.65 3.05 6.91
C PHE A 66 -13.84 4.01 6.71
N VAL A 67 -14.69 3.77 5.70
CA VAL A 67 -15.86 4.60 5.40
C VAL A 67 -16.84 4.61 6.58
N ASN A 68 -17.05 3.45 7.22
CA ASN A 68 -17.92 3.32 8.38
C ASN A 68 -17.29 3.82 9.69
N LYS A 69 -16.06 4.38 9.65
CA LYS A 69 -15.30 4.85 10.82
C LYS A 69 -15.12 3.76 11.89
N LYS A 70 -15.14 2.49 11.48
CA LYS A 70 -14.87 1.31 12.32
C LYS A 70 -13.38 0.97 12.34
N ALA A 71 -12.63 1.40 11.33
CA ALA A 71 -11.18 1.30 11.30
C ALA A 71 -10.57 2.06 12.49
N HIS A 72 -9.47 1.53 13.04
CA HIS A 72 -8.71 2.22 14.08
C HIS A 72 -8.37 3.64 13.64
N LYS A 73 -8.67 4.63 14.48
CA LYS A 73 -8.25 6.02 14.24
C LYS A 73 -6.74 6.04 14.05
N VAL A 74 -6.27 6.69 12.99
CA VAL A 74 -4.83 6.93 12.78
C VAL A 74 -4.32 7.72 13.99
N GLN A 75 -3.59 7.05 14.87
CA GLN A 75 -2.87 7.71 15.95
C GLN A 75 -1.52 8.14 15.39
N LEU A 76 -1.29 9.45 15.34
CA LEU A 76 0.04 10.00 15.16
C LEU A 76 0.81 9.69 16.43
N ASN A 77 1.52 8.55 16.45
CA ASN A 77 2.50 8.30 17.49
C ASN A 77 3.65 9.30 17.25
N ALA A 78 3.74 10.30 18.14
CA ALA A 78 4.85 11.24 18.24
C ALA A 78 6.04 10.58 18.95
#